data_AF-A0A515EKE4-F1
#
_entry.id   AF-A0A515EKE4-F1
#
_cell.length_a   1.000
_cell.length_b   1.000
_cell.length_c   1.000
_cell.angle_alpha   90.00
_cell.angle_beta   90.00
_cell.angle_gamma   90.00
#
_symmetry.space_group_name_H-M   'P 1'
#
loop_
_entity.id
_entity.type
_entity.pdbx_description
1 polymer ?
#
loop_
_entity_poly.entity_id
_entity_poly.type
_entity_poly.pdbx_seq_one_letter_code
_entity_poly.pdbx_strand_id
1 'polypeptide(L)'
;MSTALLDQVETYIRASFAKTEVVTVQPYGGEFNTGEMDKVSYTCPAIFVTVLGWQPLHAGHRLSGKYARQVRVAAFVVAKNAKREVRMRQGMALAEKLCLVMRQWMPDSSASTLINVGPLEDDASAENLYSRAVDKLGQSVWLVDWHQAVKPIAGADGKPALYDWLSVAIEDTARITEPAAAPPTGAPLTVTEKIIFPTN
;
A
#
# COMPACT_ATOMS: atom_id res chain seq x y z
N MET A 1 2.81 -13.41 4.05
CA MET A 1 1.47 -13.31 4.69
C MET A 1 0.74 -12.07 4.20
N SER A 2 1.22 -10.85 4.53
CA SER A 2 0.55 -9.61 4.10
C SER A 2 0.56 -9.41 2.58
N THR A 3 1.62 -9.84 1.90
CA THR A 3 1.72 -9.88 0.43
C THR A 3 0.71 -10.84 -0.18
N ALA A 4 0.65 -12.09 0.31
CA ALA A 4 -0.34 -13.06 -0.12
C ALA A 4 -1.79 -12.60 0.10
N LEU A 5 -2.06 -11.83 1.18
CA LEU A 5 -3.36 -11.20 1.37
C LEU A 5 -3.60 -10.12 0.31
N LEU A 6 -2.62 -9.25 0.09
CA LEU A 6 -2.70 -8.16 -0.87
C LEU A 6 -2.98 -8.69 -2.28
N ASP A 7 -2.31 -9.76 -2.71
CA ASP A 7 -2.51 -10.41 -4.00
C ASP A 7 -3.94 -10.97 -4.13
N GLN A 8 -4.47 -11.60 -3.07
CA GLN A 8 -5.84 -12.13 -3.06
C GLN A 8 -6.87 -11.00 -3.13
N VAL A 9 -6.68 -9.92 -2.37
CA VAL A 9 -7.55 -8.75 -2.37
C VAL A 9 -7.52 -8.07 -3.74
N GLU A 10 -6.33 -7.86 -4.32
CA GLU A 10 -6.18 -7.28 -5.65
C GLU A 10 -6.91 -8.11 -6.70
N THR A 11 -6.70 -9.43 -6.70
CA THR A 11 -7.34 -10.36 -7.63
C THR A 11 -8.86 -10.29 -7.50
N TYR A 12 -9.37 -10.29 -6.27
CA TYR A 12 -10.81 -10.22 -5.99
C TYR A 12 -11.42 -8.90 -6.46
N ILE A 13 -10.80 -7.76 -6.10
CA ILE A 13 -11.26 -6.44 -6.55
C ILE A 13 -11.21 -6.37 -8.06
N ARG A 14 -10.12 -6.80 -8.70
CA ARG A 14 -10.01 -6.75 -10.16
C ARG A 14 -11.09 -7.59 -10.83
N ALA A 15 -11.43 -8.76 -10.31
CA ALA A 15 -12.51 -9.62 -10.83
C ALA A 15 -13.90 -9.01 -10.62
N SER A 16 -14.09 -8.21 -9.57
CA SER A 16 -15.39 -7.62 -9.20
C SER A 16 -15.75 -6.35 -9.98
N PHE A 17 -14.80 -5.74 -10.67
CA PHE A 17 -15.00 -4.52 -11.45
C PHE A 17 -14.73 -4.75 -12.93
N ALA A 18 -15.62 -4.26 -13.79
CA ALA A 18 -15.36 -4.25 -15.22
C ALA A 18 -14.25 -3.25 -15.59
N LYS A 19 -13.53 -3.50 -16.69
CA LYS A 19 -12.48 -2.58 -17.18
C LYS A 19 -13.04 -1.20 -17.58
N THR A 20 -14.33 -1.13 -17.88
CA THR A 20 -15.06 0.12 -18.15
C THR A 20 -15.37 0.93 -16.90
N GLU A 21 -15.37 0.30 -15.72
CA GLU A 21 -15.63 0.97 -14.43
C GLU A 21 -14.33 1.39 -13.75
N VAL A 22 -13.35 0.48 -13.74
CA VAL A 22 -12.02 0.70 -13.14
C VAL A 22 -10.98 0.18 -14.11
N VAL A 23 -10.11 1.07 -14.58
CA VAL A 23 -9.08 0.74 -15.56
C VAL A 23 -7.91 0.04 -14.88
N THR A 24 -7.46 0.58 -13.74
CA THR A 24 -6.28 0.10 -13.03
C THR A 24 -6.66 -0.37 -11.62
N VAL A 25 -6.27 -1.59 -11.27
CA VAL A 25 -6.26 -2.09 -9.89
C VAL A 25 -4.86 -2.63 -9.68
N GLN A 26 -4.15 -2.14 -8.67
CA GLN A 26 -2.77 -2.55 -8.41
C GLN A 26 -2.39 -2.34 -6.94
N PRO A 27 -1.37 -3.04 -6.42
CA PRO A 27 -0.88 -2.83 -5.09
C PRO A 27 -0.05 -1.53 -5.01
N TYR A 28 -0.05 -0.89 -3.85
CA TYR A 28 0.70 0.34 -3.60
C TYR A 28 1.43 0.29 -2.26
N GLY A 29 2.70 0.66 -2.27
CA GLY A 29 3.63 0.48 -1.14
C GLY A 29 3.67 1.62 -0.12
N GLY A 30 2.74 2.58 -0.15
CA GLY A 30 2.81 3.76 0.71
C GLY A 30 1.45 4.40 1.01
N GLU A 31 1.50 5.50 1.76
CA GLU A 31 0.35 6.39 1.95
C GLU A 31 0.19 7.22 0.66
N PHE A 32 -0.84 6.92 -0.14
CA PHE A 32 -1.11 7.61 -1.40
C PHE A 32 -1.44 9.09 -1.14
N ASN A 33 -0.39 9.90 -1.03
CA ASN A 33 -0.44 11.30 -0.64
C ASN A 33 -0.26 12.22 -1.85
N THR A 34 -0.58 13.50 -1.66
CA THR A 34 -0.53 14.50 -2.73
C THR A 34 0.87 14.73 -3.32
N GLY A 35 1.93 14.45 -2.57
CA GLY A 35 3.31 14.58 -3.06
C GLY A 35 3.78 13.41 -3.93
N GLU A 36 3.12 12.26 -3.82
CA GLU A 36 3.38 11.07 -4.64
C GLU A 36 2.48 11.00 -5.87
N MET A 37 1.25 11.53 -5.78
CA MET A 37 0.27 11.52 -6.87
C MET A 37 0.79 12.17 -8.17
N ASP A 38 1.63 13.19 -8.08
CA ASP A 38 2.26 13.84 -9.25
C ASP A 38 3.39 13.00 -9.88
N LYS A 39 3.96 12.06 -9.14
CA LYS A 39 5.11 11.26 -9.57
C LYS A 39 4.70 9.94 -10.21
N VAL A 40 3.51 9.44 -9.88
CA VAL A 40 3.00 8.16 -10.38
C VAL A 40 2.07 8.42 -11.55
N SER A 41 2.44 7.93 -12.73
CA SER A 41 1.54 7.94 -13.89
C SER A 41 0.61 6.73 -13.86
N TYR A 42 -0.70 6.98 -13.86
CA TYR A 42 -1.72 5.93 -13.88
C TYR A 42 -2.96 6.36 -14.66
N THR A 43 -3.73 5.39 -15.13
CA THR A 43 -4.97 5.64 -15.88
C THR A 43 -6.16 5.60 -14.93
N CYS A 44 -7.01 6.64 -14.96
CA CYS A 44 -8.21 6.73 -14.14
C CYS A 44 -9.45 6.21 -14.89
N PRO A 45 -10.45 5.64 -14.19
CA PRO A 45 -10.50 5.42 -12.75
C PRO A 45 -9.56 4.30 -12.27
N ALA A 46 -8.95 4.47 -11.10
CA ALA A 46 -7.97 3.55 -10.53
C ALA A 46 -8.28 3.21 -9.06
N ILE A 47 -7.88 2.02 -8.63
CA ILE A 47 -7.92 1.57 -7.23
C ILE A 47 -6.52 1.09 -6.85
N PHE A 48 -5.95 1.71 -5.82
CA PHE A 48 -4.64 1.32 -5.27
C PHE A 48 -4.83 0.65 -3.92
N VAL A 49 -4.44 -0.61 -3.79
CA VAL A 49 -4.64 -1.38 -2.56
C VAL A 49 -3.34 -1.44 -1.76
N THR A 50 -3.41 -1.31 -0.44
CA THR A 50 -2.27 -1.40 0.45
C THR A 50 -2.61 -2.04 1.79
N VAL A 51 -1.60 -2.54 2.49
CA VAL A 51 -1.71 -3.03 3.86
C VAL A 51 -1.09 -2.01 4.81
N LEU A 52 -1.90 -1.42 5.68
CA LEU A 52 -1.46 -0.38 6.61
C LEU A 52 -0.81 -0.94 7.89
N GLY A 53 -1.19 -2.15 8.29
CA GLY A 53 -0.62 -2.76 9.49
C GLY A 53 -1.36 -4.01 9.94
N TRP A 54 -0.91 -4.60 11.04
CA TRP A 54 -1.54 -5.78 11.64
C TRP A 54 -1.47 -5.75 13.16
N GLN A 55 -2.49 -6.33 13.79
CA GLN A 55 -2.60 -6.46 15.24
C GLN A 55 -3.01 -7.89 15.60
N PRO A 56 -2.70 -8.38 16.82
CA PRO A 56 -3.21 -9.67 17.29
C PRO A 56 -4.74 -9.69 17.26
N LEU A 57 -5.31 -10.78 16.75
CA LEU A 57 -6.75 -10.96 16.76
C LEU A 57 -7.19 -11.52 18.13
N HIS A 58 -8.12 -10.83 18.80
CA HIS A 58 -8.61 -11.23 20.12
C HIS A 58 -9.73 -12.28 20.00
N ALA A 59 -10.28 -12.77 21.10
CA ALA A 59 -11.34 -13.79 21.06
C ALA A 59 -12.65 -13.23 20.44
N GLY A 60 -13.43 -14.08 19.77
CA GLY A 60 -14.76 -13.74 19.23
C GLY A 60 -14.90 -13.76 17.71
N HIS A 61 -13.78 -13.83 16.98
CA HIS A 61 -13.74 -13.84 15.52
C HIS A 61 -13.91 -15.26 14.94
N ARG A 62 -14.47 -15.37 13.72
CA ARG A 62 -14.67 -16.66 13.01
C ARG A 62 -13.34 -17.36 12.77
N LEU A 63 -12.33 -16.60 12.39
CA LEU A 63 -10.97 -17.09 12.29
C LEU A 63 -10.28 -16.80 13.62
N SER A 64 -10.00 -17.82 14.43
CA SER A 64 -9.40 -17.64 15.77
C SER A 64 -8.25 -18.62 16.07
N GLY A 65 -7.62 -18.41 17.23
CA GLY A 65 -6.54 -19.25 17.74
C GLY A 65 -5.13 -18.65 17.56
N LYS A 66 -4.11 -19.45 17.87
CA LYS A 66 -2.71 -19.02 17.88
C LYS A 66 -2.31 -18.46 16.51
N TYR A 67 -1.63 -17.31 16.51
CA TYR A 67 -1.14 -16.57 15.34
C TYR A 67 -2.20 -15.93 14.44
N ALA A 68 -3.49 -15.93 14.82
CA ALA A 68 -4.49 -15.13 14.11
C ALA A 68 -4.21 -13.62 14.29
N ARG A 69 -4.37 -12.86 13.21
CA ARG A 69 -4.12 -11.42 13.17
C ARG A 69 -5.26 -10.69 12.48
N GLN A 70 -5.51 -9.47 12.94
CA GLN A 70 -6.36 -8.50 12.25
C GLN A 70 -5.44 -7.60 11.41
N VAL A 71 -5.57 -7.68 10.09
CA VAL A 71 -4.76 -6.89 9.14
C VAL A 71 -5.59 -5.70 8.69
N ARG A 72 -5.09 -4.48 8.87
CA ARG A 72 -5.73 -3.27 8.35
C ARG A 72 -5.33 -3.10 6.89
N VAL A 73 -6.32 -3.08 6.01
CA VAL A 73 -6.15 -2.93 4.57
C VAL A 73 -6.83 -1.63 4.15
N ALA A 74 -6.26 -0.95 3.16
CA ALA A 74 -6.81 0.27 2.60
C ALA A 74 -6.77 0.21 1.07
N ALA A 75 -7.74 0.86 0.44
CA ALA A 75 -7.82 1.05 -1.00
C ALA A 75 -8.06 2.53 -1.31
N PHE A 76 -7.19 3.13 -2.09
CA PHE A 76 -7.35 4.49 -2.59
C PHE A 76 -8.06 4.46 -3.93
N VAL A 77 -9.30 4.96 -3.95
CA VAL A 77 -10.14 5.05 -5.15
C VAL A 77 -9.93 6.42 -5.78
N VAL A 78 -9.43 6.43 -7.00
CA VAL A 78 -9.09 7.66 -7.74
C VAL A 78 -9.93 7.79 -8.99
N ALA A 79 -10.64 8.91 -9.12
CA ALA A 79 -11.36 9.30 -10.33
C ALA A 79 -10.82 10.64 -10.87
N LYS A 80 -10.77 10.79 -12.20
CA LYS A 80 -10.30 12.01 -12.87
C LYS A 80 -11.33 12.49 -13.88
N ASN A 81 -11.71 13.76 -13.79
CA ASN A 81 -12.60 14.40 -14.76
C ASN A 81 -12.39 15.92 -14.76
N ALA A 82 -12.49 16.54 -15.93
CA ALA A 82 -12.44 18.00 -16.08
C ALA A 82 -13.53 18.69 -15.26
N LYS A 83 -14.75 18.13 -15.25
CA LYS A 83 -15.87 18.66 -14.47
C LYS A 83 -15.79 18.19 -13.02
N ARG A 84 -15.70 19.14 -12.08
CA ARG A 84 -15.59 18.86 -10.64
C ARG A 84 -16.71 17.99 -10.08
N GLU A 85 -17.94 18.34 -10.42
CA GLU A 85 -19.11 17.62 -9.94
C GLU A 85 -19.12 16.17 -10.43
N VAL A 86 -18.65 15.93 -11.66
CA VAL A 86 -18.61 14.58 -12.25
C VAL A 86 -17.54 13.74 -11.56
N ARG A 87 -16.31 14.25 -11.38
CA ARG A 87 -15.24 13.49 -10.68
C ARG A 87 -15.62 13.15 -9.23
N MET A 88 -16.25 14.08 -8.52
CA MET A 88 -16.64 13.87 -7.12
C MET A 88 -17.70 12.78 -7.00
N ARG A 89 -18.75 12.83 -7.84
CA ARG A 89 -19.80 11.80 -7.87
C ARG A 89 -19.26 10.44 -8.31
N GLN A 90 -18.37 10.42 -9.30
CA GLN A 90 -17.72 9.18 -9.76
C GLN A 90 -16.86 8.54 -8.66
N GLY A 91 -16.02 9.33 -7.99
CA GLY A 91 -15.19 8.83 -6.88
C GLY A 91 -16.04 8.29 -5.72
N MET A 92 -17.10 9.01 -5.35
CA MET A 92 -18.02 8.60 -4.29
C MET A 92 -18.74 7.28 -4.63
N ALA A 93 -19.31 7.18 -5.84
CA ALA A 93 -20.01 5.97 -6.28
C ALA A 93 -19.08 4.77 -6.40
N LEU A 94 -17.84 4.97 -6.85
CA LEU A 94 -16.84 3.90 -6.91
C LEU A 94 -16.41 3.44 -5.51
N ALA A 95 -16.22 4.36 -4.57
CA ALA A 95 -15.88 4.03 -3.19
C ALA A 95 -17.02 3.26 -2.50
N GLU A 96 -18.26 3.71 -2.67
CA GLU A 96 -19.45 3.01 -2.14
C GLU A 96 -19.57 1.60 -2.73
N LYS A 97 -19.41 1.45 -4.06
CA LYS A 97 -19.41 0.15 -4.71
C LYS A 97 -18.31 -0.75 -4.17
N LEU A 98 -17.12 -0.22 -3.91
CA LEU A 98 -16.02 -0.99 -3.35
C LEU A 98 -16.33 -1.51 -1.94
N CYS A 99 -16.95 -0.69 -1.07
CA CYS A 99 -17.41 -1.15 0.24
C CYS A 99 -18.39 -2.33 0.12
N LEU A 100 -19.36 -2.24 -0.81
CA LEU A 100 -20.34 -3.31 -1.05
C LEU A 100 -19.69 -4.58 -1.60
N VAL A 101 -18.74 -4.45 -2.52
CA VAL A 101 -17.95 -5.57 -3.06
C VAL A 101 -17.18 -6.26 -1.93
N MET A 102 -16.46 -5.50 -1.11
CA MET A 102 -15.69 -6.09 -0.01
C MET A 102 -16.58 -6.82 1.00
N ARG A 103 -17.79 -6.30 1.27
CA ARG A 103 -18.78 -6.99 2.13
C ARG A 103 -19.24 -8.34 1.59
N GLN A 104 -19.26 -8.52 0.27
CA GLN A 104 -19.64 -9.78 -0.37
C GLN A 104 -18.46 -10.76 -0.48
N TRP A 105 -17.26 -10.34 -0.11
CA TRP A 105 -16.09 -11.20 -0.26
C TRP A 105 -16.14 -12.38 0.70
N MET A 106 -16.18 -13.58 0.11
CA MET A 106 -15.98 -14.85 0.81
C MET A 106 -14.68 -15.47 0.31
N PRO A 107 -13.53 -15.18 0.94
CA PRO A 107 -12.26 -15.73 0.50
C PRO A 107 -12.26 -17.25 0.63
N ASP A 108 -11.98 -17.93 -0.48
CA ASP A 108 -11.70 -19.36 -0.46
C ASP A 108 -10.23 -19.58 -0.14
N SER A 109 -9.95 -20.07 1.07
CA SER A 109 -8.59 -20.37 1.51
C SER A 109 -8.12 -21.78 1.11
N SER A 110 -8.96 -22.58 0.42
CA SER A 110 -8.63 -23.96 0.04
C SER A 110 -7.43 -24.07 -0.90
N ALA A 111 -7.22 -23.06 -1.75
CA ALA A 111 -6.12 -23.00 -2.71
C ALA A 111 -4.87 -22.28 -2.17
N SER A 112 -4.95 -21.61 -1.02
CA SER A 112 -3.81 -20.87 -0.46
C SER A 112 -2.91 -21.80 0.34
N THR A 113 -1.61 -21.75 0.06
CA THR A 113 -0.59 -22.53 0.80
C THR A 113 0.06 -21.74 1.94
N LEU A 114 -0.21 -20.43 2.03
CA LEU A 114 0.48 -19.53 2.97
C LEU A 114 -0.43 -18.98 4.07
N ILE A 115 -1.69 -18.66 3.75
CA ILE A 115 -2.61 -18.00 4.68
C ILE A 115 -4.04 -18.50 4.52
N ASN A 116 -4.76 -18.55 5.64
CA ASN A 116 -6.21 -18.59 5.66
C ASN A 116 -6.73 -17.17 5.89
N VAL A 117 -7.65 -16.73 5.04
CA VAL A 117 -8.30 -15.43 5.10
C VAL A 117 -9.77 -15.65 5.48
N GLY A 118 -10.20 -15.04 6.58
CA GLY A 118 -11.61 -15.08 6.99
C GLY A 118 -12.48 -14.15 6.14
N PRO A 119 -13.82 -14.28 6.13
CA PRO A 119 -14.68 -13.24 5.59
C PRO A 119 -14.52 -11.93 6.39
N LEU A 120 -14.97 -10.81 5.83
CA LEU A 120 -15.05 -9.55 6.59
C LEU A 120 -16.00 -9.74 7.78
N GLU A 121 -15.58 -9.24 8.94
CA GLU A 121 -16.39 -9.26 10.16
C GLU A 121 -17.02 -7.89 10.44
N ASP A 122 -16.31 -6.83 10.08
CA ASP A 122 -16.80 -5.46 10.08
C ASP A 122 -16.94 -4.95 8.64
N ASP A 123 -17.92 -4.08 8.41
CA ASP A 123 -18.13 -3.44 7.11
C ASP A 123 -16.95 -2.50 6.79
N ALA A 124 -16.61 -2.39 5.50
CA ALA A 124 -15.59 -1.46 5.03
C ALA A 124 -16.07 0.00 5.14
N SER A 125 -15.25 0.89 5.69
CA SER A 125 -15.50 2.33 5.75
C SER A 125 -14.95 3.05 4.54
N ALA A 126 -15.58 4.17 4.16
CA ALA A 126 -15.10 5.05 3.10
C ALA A 126 -14.99 6.50 3.62
N GLU A 127 -13.85 7.13 3.38
CA GLU A 127 -13.56 8.51 3.76
C GLU A 127 -13.12 9.32 2.53
N ASN A 128 -13.57 10.56 2.45
CA ASN A 128 -13.19 11.47 1.38
C ASN A 128 -11.87 12.17 1.72
N LEU A 129 -10.80 11.88 0.96
CA LEU A 129 -9.50 12.50 1.12
C LEU A 129 -9.39 13.82 0.32
N TYR A 130 -10.42 14.64 0.37
CA TYR A 130 -10.44 15.91 -0.34
C TYR A 130 -9.32 16.82 0.18
N SER A 131 -8.51 17.34 -0.76
CA SER A 131 -7.61 18.45 -0.50
C SER A 131 -7.55 19.36 -1.72
N ARG A 132 -7.17 20.63 -1.50
CA ARG A 132 -6.95 21.58 -2.61
C ARG A 132 -5.88 21.10 -3.59
N ALA A 133 -4.89 20.36 -3.11
CA ALA A 133 -3.84 19.78 -3.95
C ALA A 133 -4.42 18.69 -4.87
N VAL A 134 -5.21 17.75 -4.35
CA VAL A 134 -5.92 16.74 -5.16
C VAL A 134 -6.84 17.40 -6.19
N ASP A 135 -7.55 18.45 -5.79
CA ASP A 135 -8.47 19.18 -6.67
C ASP A 135 -7.74 19.89 -7.83
N LYS A 136 -6.53 20.42 -7.56
CA LYS A 136 -5.65 21.02 -8.59
C LYS A 136 -5.20 20.01 -9.64
N LEU A 137 -5.07 18.73 -9.27
CA LEU A 137 -4.76 17.63 -10.18
C LEU A 137 -5.99 17.16 -10.99
N GLY A 138 -7.16 17.75 -10.75
CA GLY A 138 -8.41 17.37 -11.40
C GLY A 138 -8.90 15.99 -10.99
N GLN A 139 -8.49 15.53 -9.81
CA GLN A 139 -8.77 14.19 -9.29
C GLN A 139 -9.70 14.25 -8.08
N SER A 140 -10.34 13.12 -7.79
CA SER A 140 -11.08 12.85 -6.56
C SER A 140 -10.49 11.59 -5.96
N VAL A 141 -10.16 11.62 -4.67
CA VAL A 141 -9.57 10.49 -3.95
C VAL A 141 -10.45 10.14 -2.76
N TRP A 142 -10.79 8.87 -2.65
CA TRP A 142 -11.48 8.30 -1.51
C TRP A 142 -10.62 7.19 -0.92
N LEU A 143 -10.54 7.14 0.40
CA LEU A 143 -9.94 6.05 1.14
C LEU A 143 -11.05 5.07 1.51
N VAL A 144 -10.90 3.80 1.14
CA VAL A 144 -11.75 2.71 1.63
C VAL A 144 -10.88 1.85 2.53
N ASP A 145 -11.22 1.72 3.81
CA ASP A 145 -10.44 0.94 4.78
C ASP A 145 -11.28 -0.13 5.48
N TRP A 146 -10.65 -1.26 5.78
CA TRP A 146 -11.29 -2.38 6.47
C TRP A 146 -10.27 -3.23 7.21
N HIS A 147 -10.81 -4.12 8.05
CA HIS A 147 -10.03 -5.06 8.84
C HIS A 147 -10.27 -6.49 8.37
N GLN A 148 -9.17 -7.18 8.10
CA GLN A 148 -9.18 -8.52 7.54
C GLN A 148 -8.57 -9.52 8.54
N ALA A 149 -9.36 -10.52 8.93
CA ALA A 149 -8.85 -11.61 9.75
C ALA A 149 -7.99 -12.56 8.88
N VAL A 150 -6.74 -12.78 9.28
CA VAL A 150 -5.78 -13.63 8.58
C VAL A 150 -5.05 -14.53 9.57
N LYS A 151 -4.83 -15.78 9.19
CA LYS A 151 -4.08 -16.77 9.97
C LYS A 151 -3.04 -17.46 9.09
N PRO A 152 -1.76 -17.52 9.47
CA PRO A 152 -0.78 -18.31 8.75
C PRO A 152 -1.14 -19.79 8.73
N ILE A 153 -0.85 -20.44 7.61
CA ILE A 153 -0.79 -21.91 7.56
C ILE A 153 0.58 -22.32 8.10
N ALA A 154 0.59 -23.24 9.06
CA ALA A 154 1.83 -23.77 9.61
C ALA A 154 2.49 -24.70 8.58
N GLY A 155 3.81 -24.54 8.38
CA GLY A 155 4.62 -25.44 7.59
C GLY A 155 4.78 -26.81 8.26
N ALA A 156 5.43 -27.74 7.55
CA ALA A 156 5.67 -29.10 8.03
C ALA A 156 6.47 -29.18 9.35
N ASP A 157 7.23 -28.13 9.67
CA ASP A 157 7.99 -27.97 10.91
C ASP A 157 7.19 -27.32 12.06
N GLY A 158 5.90 -27.05 11.84
CA GLY A 158 5.01 -26.40 12.80
C GLY A 158 5.23 -24.89 12.95
N LYS A 159 6.12 -24.28 12.16
CA LYS A 159 6.37 -22.84 12.16
C LYS A 159 5.53 -22.13 11.09
N PRO A 160 5.24 -20.83 11.22
CA PRO A 160 4.56 -20.09 10.17
C PRO A 160 5.38 -20.13 8.88
N ALA A 161 4.77 -20.56 7.77
CA ALA A 161 5.39 -20.45 6.46
C ALA A 161 5.50 -18.96 6.09
N LEU A 162 6.72 -18.46 5.94
CA LEU A 162 6.97 -17.14 5.37
C LEU A 162 7.13 -17.26 3.86
N TYR A 163 6.86 -16.15 3.17
CA TYR A 163 7.23 -16.00 1.76
C TYR A 163 8.74 -16.25 1.62
N ASP A 164 9.18 -16.99 0.60
CA ASP A 164 10.60 -17.26 0.39
C ASP A 164 11.31 -16.01 -0.12
N TRP A 165 11.92 -15.27 0.81
CA TRP A 165 12.62 -14.02 0.54
C TRP A 165 13.85 -14.17 -0.37
N LEU A 166 14.43 -15.37 -0.44
CA LEU A 166 15.67 -15.64 -1.19
C LEU A 166 15.42 -16.22 -2.58
N SER A 167 14.18 -16.62 -2.88
CA SER A 167 13.75 -17.01 -4.22
C SER A 167 13.57 -15.84 -5.19
N VAL A 168 13.53 -14.61 -4.67
CA VAL A 168 13.46 -13.39 -5.48
C VAL A 168 14.88 -12.93 -5.79
N ALA A 169 15.12 -12.46 -7.02
CA ALA A 169 16.39 -11.86 -7.39
C ALA A 169 16.67 -10.67 -6.45
N ILE A 170 17.63 -10.83 -5.55
CA ILE A 170 18.06 -9.77 -4.64
C ILE A 170 18.90 -8.81 -5.48
N GLU A 171 18.32 -7.66 -5.83
CA GLU A 171 19.09 -6.57 -6.40
C GLU A 171 20.03 -6.03 -5.31
N ASP A 172 21.33 -6.26 -5.48
CA ASP A 172 22.34 -5.71 -4.59
C ASP A 172 22.33 -4.19 -4.72
N THR A 173 21.93 -3.51 -3.64
CA THR A 173 21.92 -2.05 -3.53
C THR A 173 23.23 -1.53 -2.95
N ALA A 174 24.32 -2.30 -3.05
CA ALA A 174 25.67 -1.82 -2.81
C ALA A 174 25.89 -0.53 -3.61
N ARG A 175 25.84 0.60 -2.89
CA ARG A 175 26.41 1.84 -3.39
C ARG A 175 27.89 1.55 -3.57
N ILE A 176 28.34 1.50 -4.81
CA ILE A 176 29.76 1.60 -5.13
C ILE A 176 30.15 3.01 -4.66
N THR A 177 30.52 3.15 -3.39
CA THR A 177 31.38 4.24 -2.95
C THR A 177 32.72 3.95 -3.60
N GLU A 178 32.92 4.46 -4.81
CA GLU A 178 34.27 4.78 -5.25
C GLU A 178 34.90 5.59 -4.12
N PRO A 179 36.03 5.16 -3.55
CA PRO A 179 36.78 6.00 -2.64
C PRO A 179 37.07 7.30 -3.39
N ALA A 180 36.77 8.45 -2.77
CA ALA A 180 37.14 9.74 -3.33
C ALA A 180 38.62 9.69 -3.74
N ALA A 181 38.92 10.08 -4.98
CA ALA A 181 40.28 10.11 -5.48
C ALA A 181 41.18 10.81 -4.45
N ALA A 182 42.26 10.14 -4.06
CA ALA A 182 43.19 10.68 -3.07
C ALA A 182 43.62 12.09 -3.50
N PRO A 183 43.58 13.10 -2.61
CA PRO A 183 44.04 14.43 -2.95
C PRO A 183 45.52 14.35 -3.37
N PRO A 184 45.94 15.13 -4.39
CA PRO A 184 47.31 15.08 -4.89
C PRO A 184 48.29 15.36 -3.76
N THR A 185 49.17 14.39 -3.52
CA THR A 185 50.22 14.46 -2.50
C THR A 185 51.25 15.50 -2.94
N GLY A 186 51.19 16.72 -2.40
CA GLY A 186 52.25 17.70 -2.64
C GLY A 186 51.85 19.17 -2.48
N ALA A 187 51.49 19.59 -1.28
CA ALA A 187 51.71 20.98 -0.86
C ALA A 187 51.83 21.04 0.67
N PRO A 188 52.92 21.58 1.24
CA PRO A 188 53.06 21.69 2.69
C PRO A 188 52.06 22.72 3.24
N LEU A 189 51.28 22.31 4.24
CA LEU A 189 50.38 23.18 5.00
C LEU A 189 51.19 24.18 5.83
N THR A 190 51.37 25.40 5.33
CA THR A 190 51.79 26.53 6.18
C THR A 190 50.59 27.03 6.98
N VAL A 191 50.65 26.78 8.30
CA VAL A 191 49.75 27.35 9.30
C VAL A 191 50.01 28.85 9.36
N THR A 192 49.08 29.66 8.84
CA THR A 192 48.62 30.93 9.41
C THR A 192 47.65 31.57 8.43
N GLU A 193 46.36 31.67 8.77
CA GLU A 193 45.61 32.90 8.54
C GLU A 193 44.31 32.95 9.36
N LYS A 194 44.18 34.08 10.05
CA LYS A 194 43.14 34.55 10.97
C LYS A 194 41.71 34.04 10.68
N ILE A 195 41.13 33.38 11.68
CA ILE A 195 39.68 33.30 11.85
C ILE A 195 39.21 34.68 12.35
N ILE A 196 38.40 35.38 11.57
CA ILE A 196 37.67 36.58 12.01
C ILE A 196 36.24 36.15 12.29
N PHE A 197 35.77 36.34 13.52
CA PHE A 197 34.36 36.20 13.87
C PHE A 197 33.63 37.52 13.63
N PRO A 198 32.44 37.53 13.01
CA PRO A 198 31.63 38.72 12.89
C PRO A 198 31.07 39.12 14.26
N THR A 199 31.40 40.31 14.72
CA THR A 199 30.69 40.98 15.82
C THR A 199 29.44 41.64 15.26
N ASN A 200 28.28 41.19 15.73
CA ASN A 200 26.90 41.71 15.60
C ASN A 200 26.61 42.79 14.55
#